data_AF-A0A9D4ZRN4-F1
#
_entry.id   AF-A0A9D4ZRN4-F1
#
_cell.length_a   1.000
_cell.length_b   1.000
_cell.length_c   1.000
_cell.angle_alpha   90.00
_cell.angle_beta   90.00
_cell.angle_gamma   90.00
#
_symmetry.space_group_name_H-M   'P 1'
#
loop_
_entity.id
_entity.type
_entity.pdbx_description
1 polymer ?
#
loop_
_entity_poly.entity_id
_entity_poly.type
_entity_poly.pdbx_seq_one_letter_code
_entity_poly.pdbx_strand_id
1 'polypeptide(L)'
;MGELVALRVELMKNSYFFFKSEMGRPGKELVEFPEYFTYSLESRIKPRYQRLKSKGINCSLNWMLNCSDQRFEERLQGNYIETESIGPSFLIGGKLELPGNDIVSDEEEESDDEMLYRRTVSL
;
A
#
# COMPACT_ATOMS: atom_id res chain seq x y z
N MET A 1 -36.13 -9.09 -23.84
CA MET A 1 -34.67 -9.25 -23.96
C MET A 1 -33.90 -7.93 -23.89
N GLY A 2 -34.37 -6.81 -24.46
CA GLY A 2 -33.61 -5.54 -24.47
C GLY A 2 -33.56 -4.75 -23.15
N GLU A 3 -34.56 -4.89 -22.28
CA GLU A 3 -34.72 -4.06 -21.08
C GLU A 3 -33.65 -4.32 -20.00
N LEU A 4 -33.24 -5.58 -19.83
CA LEU A 4 -32.19 -5.96 -18.88
C LEU A 4 -30.81 -5.42 -19.27
N VAL A 5 -30.53 -5.33 -20.58
CA VAL A 5 -29.27 -4.79 -21.11
C VAL A 5 -29.22 -3.28 -20.92
N ALA A 6 -30.34 -2.57 -21.14
CA ALA A 6 -30.44 -1.14 -20.94
C ALA A 6 -30.15 -0.73 -19.48
N LEU A 7 -30.74 -1.44 -18.51
CA LEU A 7 -30.49 -1.21 -17.07
C LEU A 7 -29.00 -1.35 -16.73
N ARG A 8 -28.33 -2.36 -17.28
CA ARG A 8 -26.90 -2.57 -17.02
C ARG A 8 -26.03 -1.47 -17.64
N VAL A 9 -26.39 -0.98 -18.82
CA VAL A 9 -25.70 0.15 -19.48
C VAL A 9 -25.85 1.43 -18.66
N GLU A 10 -27.03 1.72 -18.10
CA GLU A 10 -27.23 2.87 -17.22
C GLU A 10 -26.37 2.80 -15.95
N LEU A 11 -26.31 1.65 -15.30
CA LEU A 11 -25.45 1.45 -14.13
C LEU A 11 -23.96 1.67 -14.46
N MET A 12 -23.50 1.17 -15.61
CA MET A 12 -22.12 1.39 -16.07
C MET A 12 -21.83 2.87 -16.33
N LYS A 13 -22.77 3.60 -16.94
CA LYS A 13 -22.64 5.05 -17.15
C LYS A 13 -22.52 5.79 -15.82
N ASN A 14 -23.39 5.50 -14.86
CA ASN A 14 -23.36 6.15 -13.54
C ASN A 14 -22.04 5.89 -12.82
N SER A 15 -21.54 4.65 -12.88
CA SER A 15 -20.25 4.27 -12.31
C SER A 15 -19.09 5.02 -12.99
N TYR A 16 -19.11 5.12 -14.32
CA TYR A 16 -18.12 5.88 -15.09
C TYR A 16 -18.14 7.39 -14.75
N PHE A 17 -19.32 8.00 -14.63
CA PHE A 17 -19.43 9.41 -14.23
C PHE A 17 -18.88 9.65 -12.84
N PHE A 18 -19.15 8.76 -11.89
CA PHE A 18 -18.56 8.86 -10.55
C PHE A 18 -17.03 8.75 -10.59
N PHE A 19 -16.49 7.79 -11.35
CA PHE A 19 -15.06 7.62 -11.53
C PHE A 19 -14.38 8.87 -12.12
N LYS A 20 -15.01 9.52 -13.11
CA LYS A 20 -14.46 10.71 -13.76
C LYS A 20 -14.62 11.98 -12.93
N SER A 21 -15.81 12.23 -12.40
CA SER A 21 -16.14 13.49 -11.74
C SER A 21 -15.72 13.53 -10.28
N GLU A 22 -15.97 12.46 -9.52
CA GLU A 22 -15.77 12.46 -8.07
C GLU A 22 -14.40 11.88 -7.68
N MET A 23 -13.94 10.83 -8.37
CA MET A 23 -12.60 10.26 -8.14
C MET A 23 -11.49 10.99 -8.91
N GLY A 24 -11.81 11.69 -10.01
CA GLY A 24 -10.84 12.47 -10.79
C GLY A 24 -9.73 11.63 -11.44
N ARG A 25 -9.95 10.33 -11.67
CA ARG A 25 -8.90 9.39 -12.11
C ARG A 25 -8.78 9.28 -13.65
N PRO A 26 -7.58 8.96 -14.18
CA PRO A 26 -7.38 8.76 -15.60
C PRO A 26 -8.17 7.54 -16.11
N GLY A 27 -8.74 7.65 -17.31
CA GLY A 27 -9.57 6.58 -17.88
C GLY A 27 -8.80 5.30 -18.19
N LYS A 28 -7.47 5.40 -18.32
CA LYS A 28 -6.58 4.26 -18.57
C LYS A 28 -6.71 3.18 -17.49
N GLU A 29 -6.94 3.56 -16.25
CA GLU A 29 -7.10 2.61 -15.13
C GLU A 29 -8.33 1.71 -15.29
N LEU A 30 -9.40 2.21 -15.93
CA LEU A 30 -10.59 1.38 -16.21
C LEU A 30 -10.33 0.37 -17.33
N VAL A 31 -9.37 0.64 -18.22
CA VAL A 31 -8.94 -0.30 -19.25
C VAL A 31 -8.06 -1.39 -18.63
N GLU A 32 -7.19 -1.01 -17.69
CA GLU A 32 -6.34 -1.94 -16.93
C GLU A 32 -7.14 -2.77 -15.92
N PHE A 33 -8.24 -2.23 -15.38
CA PHE A 33 -9.10 -2.87 -14.39
C PHE A 33 -10.58 -2.79 -14.79
N PRO A 34 -11.00 -3.55 -15.84
CA PRO A 34 -12.39 -3.52 -16.33
C PRO A 34 -13.39 -4.11 -15.33
N GLU A 35 -12.92 -4.93 -14.40
CA GLU A 35 -13.70 -5.49 -13.29
C GLU A 35 -14.35 -4.42 -12.42
N TYR A 36 -13.89 -3.16 -12.48
CA TYR A 36 -14.53 -2.01 -11.85
C TYR A 36 -16.05 -1.99 -12.03
N PHE A 37 -16.53 -2.25 -13.25
CA PHE A 37 -17.96 -2.21 -13.58
C PHE A 37 -18.76 -3.40 -13.03
N THR A 38 -18.10 -4.40 -12.48
CA THR A 38 -18.76 -5.53 -11.82
C THR A 38 -19.14 -5.22 -10.38
N TYR A 39 -18.49 -4.23 -9.76
CA TYR A 39 -18.77 -3.82 -8.39
C TYR A 39 -19.93 -2.83 -8.33
N SER A 40 -20.71 -2.91 -7.24
CA SER A 40 -21.80 -1.97 -6.99
C SER A 40 -21.28 -0.58 -6.64
N LEU A 41 -21.77 0.43 -7.37
CA LEU A 41 -21.44 1.84 -7.14
C LEU A 41 -21.82 2.28 -5.73
N GLU A 42 -23.08 2.06 -5.34
CA GLU A 42 -23.63 2.53 -4.07
C GLU A 42 -23.14 1.72 -2.86
N SER A 43 -23.03 0.40 -3.01
CA SER A 43 -22.71 -0.47 -1.89
C SER A 43 -21.21 -0.65 -1.65
N ARG A 44 -20.36 -0.55 -2.68
CA ARG A 44 -18.92 -0.85 -2.56
C ARG A 44 -18.03 0.31 -2.97
N ILE A 45 -18.20 0.86 -4.17
CA ILE A 45 -17.27 1.86 -4.69
C ILE A 45 -17.33 3.17 -3.89
N LYS A 46 -18.54 3.76 -3.73
CA LYS A 46 -18.73 5.02 -3.00
C LYS A 46 -18.28 4.96 -1.54
N PRO A 47 -18.71 3.99 -0.71
CA PRO A 47 -18.33 3.95 0.69
C PRO A 47 -16.83 3.80 0.90
N ARG A 48 -16.16 2.98 0.07
CA ARG A 48 -14.72 2.77 0.15
C ARG A 48 -13.95 4.02 -0.29
N TYR A 49 -14.35 4.66 -1.37
CA TYR A 49 -13.73 5.91 -1.83
C TYR A 49 -13.83 7.02 -0.77
N GLN A 50 -15.00 7.19 -0.14
CA GLN A 50 -15.19 8.19 0.92
C GLN A 50 -14.27 7.97 2.12
N ARG A 51 -14.09 6.72 2.56
CA ARG A 51 -13.15 6.38 3.64
C ARG A 51 -11.70 6.63 3.27
N LEU A 52 -11.32 6.40 2.01
CA LEU A 52 -9.97 6.71 1.52
C LEU A 52 -9.73 8.21 1.46
N LYS A 53 -10.71 8.97 0.93
CA LYS A 53 -10.67 10.43 0.84
C LYS A 53 -10.56 11.07 2.22
N SER A 54 -11.29 10.58 3.23
CA SER A 54 -11.21 11.12 4.60
C SER A 54 -9.87 10.86 5.28
N LYS A 55 -9.17 9.79 4.90
CA LYS A 55 -7.80 9.49 5.37
C LYS A 55 -6.69 10.04 4.48
N GLY A 56 -7.02 10.64 3.34
CA GLY A 56 -6.04 11.13 2.36
C GLY A 56 -5.21 10.02 1.69
N ILE A 57 -5.74 8.80 1.63
CA ILE A 57 -5.02 7.65 1.06
C ILE A 57 -5.29 7.57 -0.45
N ASN A 58 -4.23 7.56 -1.25
CA ASN A 58 -4.27 7.28 -2.67
C ASN A 58 -3.83 5.85 -2.94
N CYS A 59 -4.62 5.07 -3.68
CA CYS A 59 -4.35 3.66 -3.97
C CYS A 59 -4.92 3.22 -5.33
N SER A 60 -4.47 2.08 -5.86
CA SER A 60 -5.01 1.50 -7.10
C SER A 60 -6.47 1.02 -6.94
N LEU A 61 -7.20 0.87 -8.06
CA LEU A 61 -8.54 0.29 -8.05
C LEU A 61 -8.55 -1.14 -7.51
N ASN A 62 -7.53 -1.93 -7.87
CA ASN A 62 -7.37 -3.30 -7.40
C ASN A 62 -7.22 -3.33 -5.87
N TRP A 63 -6.34 -2.50 -5.31
CA TRP A 63 -6.16 -2.37 -3.86
C TRP A 63 -7.47 -2.02 -3.14
N MET A 64 -8.26 -1.12 -3.71
CA MET A 64 -9.51 -0.66 -3.10
C MET A 64 -10.65 -1.67 -3.21
N LEU A 65 -10.78 -2.37 -4.34
CA LEU A 65 -11.99 -3.13 -4.68
C LEU A 65 -11.80 -4.65 -4.64
N ASN A 66 -10.59 -5.14 -4.85
CA ASN A 66 -10.26 -6.56 -4.91
C ASN A 66 -9.92 -7.11 -3.51
N CYS A 67 -10.76 -6.84 -2.53
CA CYS A 67 -10.64 -7.40 -1.19
C CYS A 67 -11.98 -7.43 -0.46
N SER A 68 -12.12 -8.30 0.54
CA SER A 68 -13.29 -8.33 1.41
C SER A 68 -13.40 -7.03 2.22
N ASP A 69 -14.59 -6.76 2.77
CA ASP A 69 -14.81 -5.57 3.60
C ASP A 69 -13.92 -5.60 4.86
N GLN A 70 -13.70 -6.77 5.45
CA GLN A 70 -12.77 -6.96 6.56
C GLN A 70 -11.34 -6.58 6.16
N ARG A 71 -10.83 -7.11 5.05
CA ARG A 71 -9.46 -6.83 4.57
C ARG A 71 -9.27 -5.37 4.21
N PHE A 72 -10.30 -4.74 3.63
CA PHE A 72 -10.29 -3.30 3.37
C PHE A 72 -10.18 -2.48 4.65
N GLU A 73 -10.88 -2.87 5.71
CA GLU A 73 -10.81 -2.17 6.99
C GLU A 73 -9.45 -2.37 7.69
N GLU A 74 -8.93 -3.59 7.68
CA GLU A 74 -7.57 -3.89 8.19
C GLU A 74 -6.51 -3.03 7.47
N ARG A 75 -6.65 -2.90 6.14
CA ARG A 75 -5.83 -2.00 5.30
C ARG A 75 -5.94 -0.54 5.72
N LEU A 76 -7.15 -0.05 5.95
CA LEU A 76 -7.37 1.33 6.38
C LEU A 76 -6.81 1.62 7.77
N GLN A 77 -6.78 0.64 8.67
CA GLN A 77 -6.29 0.80 10.05
C GLN A 77 -4.76 0.83 10.15
N GLY A 78 -4.03 0.66 9.05
CA GLY A 78 -2.57 0.71 9.04
C GLY A 78 -1.89 -0.58 9.52
N ASN A 79 -2.66 -1.65 9.73
CA ASN A 79 -2.13 -2.97 10.10
C ASN A 79 -1.58 -3.74 8.87
N TYR A 80 -1.50 -3.08 7.72
CA TYR A 80 -1.14 -3.71 6.47
C TYR A 80 -0.29 -2.78 5.61
N ILE A 81 0.99 -3.13 5.47
CA ILE A 81 1.89 -2.57 4.48
C ILE A 81 1.73 -3.44 3.23
N GLU A 82 1.07 -2.93 2.18
CA GLU A 82 1.14 -3.56 0.86
C GLU A 82 2.27 -2.92 0.04
N THR A 83 3.16 -3.79 -0.40
CA THR A 83 4.48 -3.57 -0.98
C THR A 83 4.42 -2.87 -2.35
N GLU A 84 4.42 -1.54 -2.36
CA GLU A 84 5.03 -0.73 -3.44
C GLU A 84 5.70 0.54 -2.89
N SER A 85 6.08 0.53 -1.60
CA SER A 85 7.13 1.44 -1.19
C SER A 85 8.36 1.04 -2.00
N ILE A 86 8.87 1.95 -2.83
CA ILE A 86 10.26 1.93 -3.28
C ILE A 86 11.08 2.06 -2.00
N GLY A 87 11.19 0.97 -1.27
CA GLY A 87 12.13 0.84 -0.17
C GLY A 87 13.54 1.01 -0.76
N PRO A 88 14.51 1.40 0.07
CA PRO A 88 15.90 1.47 -0.40
C PRO A 88 16.25 0.12 -1.04
N SER A 89 16.65 0.17 -2.32
CA SER A 89 17.12 -1.01 -3.02
C SER A 89 18.47 -1.39 -2.40
N PHE A 90 18.50 -2.48 -1.64
CA PHE A 90 19.75 -3.07 -1.19
C PHE A 90 20.23 -4.04 -2.26
N LEU A 91 21.45 -3.83 -2.75
CA LEU A 91 22.14 -4.85 -3.50
C LEU A 91 22.60 -5.91 -2.50
N ILE A 92 22.34 -7.20 -2.77
CA ILE A 92 22.91 -8.28 -1.96
C ILE A 92 24.43 -8.20 -2.06
N GLY A 93 25.08 -7.91 -0.92
CA GLY A 93 26.52 -7.64 -0.84
C GLY A 93 26.92 -6.17 -1.08
N GLY A 94 25.98 -5.25 -1.26
CA GLY A 94 26.23 -3.81 -1.39
C GLY A 94 26.32 -3.09 -0.03
N LYS A 95 27.05 -1.97 -0.01
CA LYS A 95 27.18 -1.12 1.18
C LYS A 95 25.85 -0.41 1.46
N LEU A 96 25.28 -0.64 2.64
CA LEU A 96 24.08 0.04 3.11
C LEU A 96 24.44 1.48 3.50
N GLU A 97 23.94 2.47 2.76
CA GLU A 97 24.16 3.89 3.09
C GLU A 97 22.97 4.41 3.90
N LEU A 98 23.22 4.76 5.17
CA LEU A 98 22.23 5.40 6.03
C LEU A 98 22.31 6.92 5.84
N PRO A 99 21.17 7.64 5.76
CA PRO A 99 21.20 9.10 5.78
C PRO A 99 21.77 9.56 7.13
N GLY A 100 22.88 10.31 7.05
CA GLY A 100 23.80 10.57 8.15
C GLY A 100 23.17 11.28 9.34
N ASN A 101 23.56 10.82 10.53
CA ASN A 101 23.44 11.57 11.76
C ASN A 101 24.86 11.87 12.23
N ASP A 102 25.12 13.14 12.56
CA ASP A 102 26.43 13.69 12.85
C ASP A 102 27.24 12.87 13.86
N ILE A 103 28.53 12.79 13.55
CA ILE A 103 29.59 12.19 14.36
C ILE A 103 29.60 12.90 15.71
N VAL A 104 29.23 12.20 16.78
CA VAL A 104 29.60 12.61 18.13
C VAL A 104 30.88 11.85 18.47
N SER A 105 32.02 12.51 18.26
CA SER A 105 33.27 12.14 18.91
C SER A 105 33.18 12.61 20.36
N ASP A 106 33.22 11.69 21.30
CA ASP A 106 33.60 12.00 22.68
C ASP A 106 34.54 10.89 23.15
N GLU A 107 35.76 11.30 23.48
CA GLU A 107 36.81 10.45 24.02
C GLU A 107 36.76 10.58 25.53
N GLU A 108 36.44 9.52 26.27
CA GLU A 108 36.91 9.36 27.66
C GLU A 108 37.17 7.87 27.97
N GLU A 109 38.28 7.66 28.68
CA GLU A 109 38.98 6.40 28.97
C GLU A 109 38.14 5.40 29.78
N GLU A 110 38.23 4.10 29.47
CA GLU A 110 37.83 3.05 30.41
C GLU A 110 38.80 1.87 30.45
N SER A 111 39.64 1.94 31.48
CA SER A 111 40.06 0.90 32.43
C SER A 111 40.40 -0.52 31.95
N ASP A 112 41.59 -0.93 32.40
CA ASP A 112 42.26 -2.23 32.28
C ASP A 112 41.50 -3.41 32.92
N ASP A 113 41.89 -4.63 32.48
CA ASP A 113 41.57 -5.98 32.96
C ASP A 113 40.21 -6.65 32.61
N GLU A 114 40.24 -7.68 31.75
CA GLU A 114 40.12 -9.10 32.17
C GLU A 114 40.25 -10.08 30.97
N MET A 115 41.25 -10.96 31.02
CA MET A 115 41.49 -12.02 30.01
C MET A 115 40.47 -13.16 30.10
N LEU A 116 39.53 -13.23 29.16
CA LEU A 116 38.71 -14.43 28.96
C LEU A 116 39.47 -15.46 28.09
N TYR A 117 40.13 -16.41 28.76
CA TYR A 117 40.79 -17.55 28.13
C TYR A 117 39.83 -18.27 27.17
N ARG A 118 40.11 -18.17 25.87
CA ARG A 118 39.48 -18.99 24.84
C ARG A 118 39.93 -20.45 25.07
N ARG A 119 39.09 -21.25 25.72
CA ARG A 119 39.32 -22.69 25.87
C ARG A 119 38.81 -23.39 24.62
N THR A 120 39.64 -23.46 23.58
CA THR A 120 39.40 -24.36 22.45
C THR A 120 39.69 -25.79 22.90
N VAL A 121 38.65 -26.62 22.95
CA VAL A 121 38.77 -28.07 23.15
C VAL A 121 38.84 -28.72 21.76
N SER A 122 39.82 -29.57 21.54
CA SER A 122 39.86 -30.49 20.39
C SER A 122 40.31 -31.86 20.92
N LEU A 123 39.65 -32.91 20.44
CA LEU A 123 39.78 -34.31 20.87
C LEU A 123 41.22 -34.84 20.75
#